data_AF-A0A420Q1T7-F1
#
_entry.id   AF-A0A420Q1T7-F1
#
_cell.length_a   1.000
_cell.length_b   1.000
_cell.length_c   1.000
_cell.angle_alpha   90.00
_cell.angle_beta   90.00
_cell.angle_gamma   90.00
#
_symmetry.space_group_name_H-M   'P 1'
#
loop_
_entity.id
_entity.type
_entity.pdbx_description
1 polymer ?
#
loop_
_entity_poly.entity_id
_entity_poly.type
_entity_poly.pdbx_seq_one_letter_code
_entity_poly.pdbx_strand_id
1 'polypeptide(L)'
;MDSANFLTFASHNWLSVRLDNIGILLNFVTGILVVTNALPVALSISGLLLTMVGMMQVVVKYLIEVNNSMSNTKRLFQYTNSLHREAPLDGASVRPAWPEHGAIEYETVQIRYRPGLPLVVDNFCLRIAGGWEARDRSPHQCWKKHHPIKPLQADRDFWRAHYHRWC
;
A
#
# COMPACT_ATOMS: atom_id res chain seq x y z
N MET A 1 2.16 -23.71 4.99
CA MET A 1 2.21 -22.93 3.74
C MET A 1 0.89 -22.22 3.60
N ASP A 2 0.90 -20.89 3.71
CA ASP A 2 -0.32 -20.07 3.73
C ASP A 2 -1.07 -20.15 2.40
N SER A 3 -2.40 -20.22 2.46
CA SER A 3 -3.29 -20.32 1.29
C SER A 3 -3.05 -19.22 0.25
N ALA A 4 -2.63 -18.03 0.70
CA ALA A 4 -2.26 -16.91 -0.17
C ALA A 4 -1.09 -17.20 -1.10
N ASN A 5 -0.08 -17.95 -0.64
CA ASN A 5 1.09 -18.30 -1.44
C ASN A 5 0.76 -19.34 -2.54
N PHE A 6 -0.25 -20.18 -2.29
CA PHE A 6 -0.73 -21.14 -3.29
C PHE A 6 -1.46 -20.44 -4.45
N LEU A 7 -2.30 -19.45 -4.13
CA LEU A 7 -3.04 -18.65 -5.13
C LEU A 7 -2.10 -17.84 -6.03
N THR A 8 -1.05 -17.23 -5.46
CA THR A 8 -0.05 -16.51 -6.26
C THR A 8 0.74 -17.45 -7.15
N PHE A 9 1.21 -18.59 -6.61
CA PHE A 9 1.93 -19.59 -7.39
C PHE A 9 1.07 -20.16 -8.53
N ALA A 10 -0.20 -20.49 -8.29
CA ALA A 10 -1.12 -20.96 -9.32
C ALA A 10 -1.31 -19.91 -10.43
N SER A 11 -1.44 -18.63 -10.06
CA SER A 11 -1.56 -17.52 -11.00
C SER A 11 -0.30 -17.36 -11.86
N HIS A 12 0.89 -17.51 -11.28
CA HIS A 12 2.16 -17.44 -12.00
C HIS A 12 2.30 -18.58 -13.02
N ASN A 13 1.99 -19.82 -12.63
CA ASN A 13 2.05 -20.97 -13.54
C ASN A 13 1.02 -20.85 -14.67
N TRP A 14 -0.20 -20.39 -14.36
CA TRP A 14 -1.23 -20.18 -15.37
C TRP A 14 -0.83 -19.16 -16.44
N LEU A 15 -0.26 -18.03 -16.01
CA LEU A 15 0.26 -17.00 -16.91
C LEU A 15 1.43 -17.55 -17.75
N SER A 16 2.34 -18.30 -17.12
CA SER A 16 3.50 -18.92 -17.80
C SER A 16 3.05 -19.86 -18.92
N VAL A 17 2.10 -20.77 -18.65
CA VAL A 17 1.56 -21.70 -19.66
C VAL A 17 0.93 -20.97 -20.84
N ARG A 18 0.22 -19.85 -20.60
CA ARG A 18 -0.38 -19.04 -21.67
C ARG A 18 0.67 -18.40 -22.57
N LEU A 19 1.74 -17.86 -21.98
CA LEU A 19 2.85 -17.24 -22.72
C LEU A 19 3.64 -18.28 -23.52
N ASP A 20 3.83 -19.47 -22.96
CA ASP A 20 4.48 -20.58 -23.62
C ASP A 20 3.70 -21.04 -24.85
N ASN A 21 2.38 -21.13 -24.75
CA ASN A 21 1.52 -21.47 -25.90
C ASN A 21 1.65 -20.44 -27.03
N ILE A 22 1.70 -19.14 -26.72
CA ILE A 22 1.88 -18.08 -27.73
C ILE A 22 3.27 -18.19 -28.38
N GLY A 23 4.31 -18.44 -27.60
CA GLY A 23 5.68 -18.62 -28.12
C GLY A 23 5.80 -19.85 -29.02
N ILE A 24 5.24 -20.98 -28.61
CA ILE A 24 5.24 -22.20 -29.43
C ILE A 24 4.50 -21.96 -30.74
N LEU A 25 3.33 -21.29 -30.70
CA LEU A 25 2.55 -20.98 -31.90
C LEU A 25 3.30 -20.03 -32.85
N LEU A 26 3.98 -19.01 -32.32
CA LEU A 26 4.81 -18.10 -33.11
C LEU A 26 6.01 -18.82 -33.75
N ASN A 27 6.69 -19.71 -33.02
CA ASN A 27 7.78 -20.52 -33.57
C ASN A 27 7.27 -21.49 -34.64
N PHE A 28 6.11 -22.09 -34.42
CA PHE A 28 5.48 -23.01 -35.37
C PHE A 28 5.14 -22.32 -36.70
N VAL A 29 4.51 -21.14 -36.63
CA VAL A 29 4.21 -20.32 -37.82
C VAL A 29 5.50 -19.91 -38.55
N THR A 30 6.52 -19.48 -37.80
CA THR A 30 7.82 -19.12 -38.37
C THR A 30 8.47 -20.31 -39.06
N GLY A 31 8.42 -21.50 -38.44
CA GLY A 31 8.93 -22.75 -39.02
C GLY A 31 8.23 -23.13 -40.32
N ILE A 32 6.89 -23.04 -40.37
CA ILE A 32 6.13 -23.30 -41.61
C ILE A 32 6.54 -22.32 -42.71
N LEU A 33 6.69 -21.04 -42.38
CA LEU A 33 7.07 -20.00 -43.35
C LEU A 33 8.46 -20.26 -43.96
N VAL A 34 9.39 -20.76 -43.14
CA VAL A 34 10.73 -21.18 -43.59
C VAL A 34 10.66 -22.41 -44.49
N VAL A 35 9.90 -23.45 -44.11
CA VAL A 35 9.79 -24.69 -44.89
C VAL A 35 9.11 -24.48 -46.25
N THR A 36 8.09 -23.61 -46.29
CA THR A 36 7.34 -23.32 -47.51
C THR A 36 8.06 -22.38 -48.48
N ASN A 37 9.29 -21.92 -48.17
CA ASN A 37 10.04 -20.92 -48.95
C ASN A 37 9.20 -19.68 -49.30
N ALA A 38 8.26 -19.30 -48.43
CA ALA A 38 7.40 -18.13 -48.65
C ALA A 38 8.21 -16.81 -48.66
N LEU A 39 9.42 -16.82 -48.11
CA LEU A 39 10.39 -15.74 -48.19
C LEU A 39 11.56 -16.21 -49.09
N PRO A 40 11.89 -15.51 -50.18
CA PRO A 40 13.01 -15.86 -51.06
C PRO A 40 14.34 -15.47 -50.41
N VAL A 41 14.71 -16.15 -49.33
CA VAL A 41 15.94 -15.92 -48.54
C VAL A 41 16.76 -17.19 -48.46
N ALA A 42 18.08 -17.05 -48.37
CA ALA A 42 18.98 -18.19 -48.21
C ALA A 42 18.63 -18.99 -46.93
N LEU A 43 18.64 -20.32 -47.03
CA LEU A 43 18.38 -21.28 -45.92
C LEU A 43 19.17 -20.97 -44.64
N SER A 44 20.37 -20.41 -44.77
CA SER A 44 21.21 -19.99 -43.65
C SER A 44 20.58 -18.83 -42.84
N ILE A 45 19.98 -17.85 -43.53
CA ILE A 45 19.36 -16.67 -42.91
C ILE A 45 18.04 -17.04 -42.24
N SER A 46 17.25 -17.93 -42.86
CA SER A 46 15.99 -18.41 -42.26
C SER A 46 16.19 -19.20 -40.97
N GLY A 47 17.27 -20.00 -40.87
CA GLY A 47 17.65 -20.67 -39.62
C GLY A 47 18.06 -19.68 -38.52
N LEU A 48 18.76 -18.61 -38.89
CA LEU A 48 19.08 -17.51 -37.96
C LEU A 48 17.83 -16.78 -37.46
N LEU A 49 16.87 -16.49 -38.34
CA LEU A 49 15.61 -15.87 -37.94
C LEU A 49 14.83 -16.74 -36.95
N LEU A 50 14.72 -18.05 -37.21
CA LEU A 50 14.02 -18.98 -36.31
C LEU A 50 14.66 -19.02 -34.91
N THR A 51 15.99 -19.08 -34.85
CA THR A 51 16.73 -19.06 -33.58
C THR A 51 16.57 -17.73 -32.85
N MET A 52 16.64 -16.59 -33.53
CA MET A 52 16.42 -15.27 -32.94
C MET A 52 15.00 -15.12 -32.38
N VAL A 53 13.96 -15.57 -33.11
CA VAL A 53 12.57 -15.55 -32.64
C VAL A 53 12.41 -16.42 -31.39
N GLY A 54 13.01 -17.61 -31.38
CA GLY A 54 13.02 -18.47 -30.19
C GLY A 54 13.68 -17.81 -28.98
N MET A 55 14.84 -17.16 -29.17
CA MET A 55 15.52 -16.43 -28.09
C MET A 55 14.70 -15.24 -27.57
N MET A 56 14.06 -14.49 -28.46
CA MET A 56 13.21 -13.35 -28.08
C MET A 56 12.07 -13.78 -27.15
N GLN A 57 11.46 -14.94 -27.41
CA GLN A 57 10.40 -15.49 -26.55
C GLN A 57 10.91 -15.78 -25.14
N VAL A 58 12.11 -16.35 -25.02
CA VAL A 58 12.75 -16.62 -23.71
C VAL A 58 13.02 -15.31 -22.95
N VAL A 59 13.51 -14.29 -23.64
CA VAL A 59 13.73 -12.96 -23.03
C VAL A 59 12.42 -12.37 -22.51
N VAL A 60 11.34 -12.44 -23.29
CA VAL A 60 10.02 -11.94 -22.86
C VAL A 60 9.54 -12.63 -21.59
N LYS A 61 9.75 -13.95 -21.46
CA LYS A 61 9.40 -14.68 -20.21
C LYS A 61 10.16 -14.13 -19.00
N TYR A 62 11.48 -13.96 -19.13
CA TYR A 62 12.30 -13.40 -18.04
C TYR A 62 11.90 -11.98 -17.67
N LEU A 63 11.57 -11.13 -18.64
CA LEU A 63 11.11 -9.77 -18.39
C LEU A 63 9.80 -9.74 -17.59
N ILE A 64 8.88 -10.65 -17.88
CA ILE A 64 7.60 -10.75 -17.17
C ILE A 64 7.82 -11.23 -15.72
N GLU A 65 8.70 -12.20 -15.52
CA GLU A 65 9.07 -12.69 -14.19
C GLU A 65 9.70 -11.58 -13.32
N VAL A 66 10.64 -10.83 -13.90
CA VAL A 66 11.26 -9.67 -13.22
C VAL A 66 10.21 -8.61 -12.91
N ASN A 67 9.34 -8.25 -13.86
CA ASN A 67 8.33 -7.22 -13.64
C ASN A 67 7.32 -7.64 -12.55
N ASN A 68 6.93 -8.91 -12.52
CA ASN A 68 6.07 -9.46 -11.46
C ASN A 68 6.75 -9.36 -10.09
N SER A 69 8.01 -9.74 -10.00
CA SER A 69 8.80 -9.65 -8.76
C SER A 69 8.99 -8.20 -8.31
N MET A 70 9.15 -7.28 -9.26
CA MET A 70 9.34 -5.85 -9.03
C MET A 70 8.09 -5.16 -8.46
N SER A 71 6.90 -5.74 -8.59
CA SER A 71 5.65 -5.15 -8.10
C SER A 71 5.68 -4.87 -6.59
N ASN A 72 6.26 -5.78 -5.82
CA ASN A 72 6.40 -5.62 -4.36
C ASN A 72 7.41 -4.53 -4.02
N THR A 73 8.55 -4.50 -4.73
CA THR A 73 9.58 -3.47 -4.57
C THR A 73 9.04 -2.08 -4.87
N LYS A 74 8.18 -1.93 -5.89
CA LYS A 74 7.51 -0.66 -6.21
C LYS A 74 6.66 -0.16 -5.05
N ARG A 75 5.90 -1.05 -4.39
CA ARG A 75 5.10 -0.70 -3.21
C ARG A 75 5.99 -0.28 -2.04
N LEU A 76 7.08 -1.01 -1.78
CA LEU A 76 8.04 -0.65 -0.75
C LEU A 76 8.65 0.74 -1.02
N PHE A 77 9.10 0.98 -2.25
CA PHE A 77 9.63 2.26 -2.68
C PHE A 77 8.62 3.40 -2.52
N GLN A 78 7.34 3.13 -2.81
CA GLN A 78 6.26 4.08 -2.62
C GLN A 78 6.08 4.43 -1.14
N TYR A 79 6.10 3.45 -0.24
CA TYR A 79 5.99 3.70 1.21
C TYR A 79 7.17 4.50 1.76
N THR A 80 8.37 4.29 1.24
CA THR A 80 9.55 5.03 1.70
C THR A 80 9.56 6.49 1.20
N ASN A 81 9.11 6.76 -0.03
CA ASN A 81 9.30 8.07 -0.66
C ASN A 81 8.05 8.97 -0.72
N SER A 82 6.86 8.39 -0.79
CA SER A 82 5.62 9.15 -1.04
C SER A 82 4.72 9.31 0.19
N LEU A 83 5.03 8.61 1.29
CA LEU A 83 4.26 8.73 2.52
C LEU A 83 4.70 9.96 3.29
N HIS A 84 3.73 10.76 3.76
CA HIS A 84 4.02 11.88 4.63
C HIS A 84 4.64 11.35 5.92
N ARG A 85 5.89 11.72 6.19
CA ARG A 85 6.62 11.26 7.36
C ARG A 85 6.06 11.96 8.60
N GLU A 86 5.90 11.21 9.68
CA GLU A 86 5.63 11.79 10.99
C GLU A 86 6.78 12.75 11.39
N ALA A 87 6.49 13.64 12.33
CA ALA A 87 7.49 14.59 12.80
C ALA A 87 8.79 13.87 13.22
N PRO A 88 9.97 14.43 12.92
CA PRO A 88 11.23 13.80 13.28
C PRO A 88 11.32 13.58 14.80
N LEU A 89 11.85 12.41 15.20
CA LEU A 89 12.05 12.04 16.61
C LEU A 89 12.89 13.08 17.38
N ASP A 90 13.81 13.76 16.69
CA ASP A 90 14.70 14.77 17.28
C ASP A 90 14.08 16.18 17.35
N GLY A 91 12.75 16.30 17.23
CA GLY A 91 12.06 17.59 17.10
C GLY A 91 12.11 18.51 18.32
N ALA A 92 12.49 18.02 19.51
CA ALA A 92 12.59 18.86 20.70
C ALA A 92 13.76 18.42 21.59
N SER A 93 14.73 19.31 21.81
CA SER A 93 15.70 19.15 22.88
C SER A 93 14.98 19.30 24.21
N VAL A 94 14.66 18.17 24.83
CA VAL A 94 14.04 18.12 26.15
C VAL A 94 15.14 18.08 27.20
N ARG A 95 14.95 18.78 28.33
CA ARG A 95 15.90 18.73 29.46
C ARG A 95 16.02 17.29 29.99
N PRO A 96 17.20 16.82 30.40
CA PRO A 96 17.37 15.47 30.96
C PRO A 96 16.52 15.18 32.21
N ALA A 97 16.16 16.23 32.96
CA ALA A 97 15.32 16.14 34.15
C ALA A 97 13.81 16.12 33.85
N TRP A 98 13.41 16.21 32.58
CA TRP A 98 12.00 16.16 32.20
C TRP A 98 11.49 14.71 32.18
N PRO A 99 10.26 14.45 32.66
CA PRO A 99 9.32 15.40 33.27
C PRO A 99 9.55 15.57 34.78
N GLU A 100 9.70 16.82 35.25
CA GLU A 100 9.96 17.12 36.68
C GLU A 100 8.71 16.95 37.57
N HIS A 101 7.54 17.33 37.06
CA HIS A 101 6.31 17.41 37.85
C HIS A 101 5.17 16.50 37.34
N GLY A 102 5.41 15.68 36.32
CA GLY A 102 4.46 14.68 35.80
C GLY A 102 3.05 15.20 35.44
N ALA A 103 2.86 16.51 35.33
CA ALA A 103 1.58 17.14 35.07
C ALA A 103 1.32 17.20 33.56
N ILE A 104 0.09 16.90 33.14
CA ILE A 104 -0.35 16.93 31.75
C ILE A 104 -1.47 17.95 31.64
N GLU A 105 -1.28 18.96 30.81
CA GLU A 105 -2.28 20.00 30.54
C GLU A 105 -2.56 20.06 29.04
N TYR A 106 -3.83 19.84 28.70
CA TYR A 106 -4.40 20.04 27.38
C TYR A 106 -5.20 21.33 27.42
N GLU A 107 -4.86 22.28 26.56
CA GLU A 107 -5.59 23.55 26.40
C GLU A 107 -6.07 23.67 24.96
N THR A 108 -7.38 23.79 24.78
CA THR A 108 -8.03 24.05 23.48
C THR A 108 -7.58 23.08 22.37
N VAL A 109 -7.53 21.77 22.70
CA VAL A 109 -7.09 20.75 21.74
C VAL A 109 -8.18 20.47 20.72
N GLN A 110 -7.78 20.48 19.45
CA GLN A 110 -8.62 20.19 18.30
C GLN A 110 -8.03 19.04 17.50
N ILE A 111 -8.81 17.98 17.27
CA ILE A 111 -8.34 16.77 16.59
C ILE A 111 -9.24 16.45 15.40
N ARG A 112 -8.60 16.15 14.27
CA ARG A 112 -9.25 15.66 13.05
C ARG A 112 -8.46 14.49 12.46
N TYR A 113 -9.16 13.49 11.93
CA TYR A 113 -8.51 12.32 11.31
C TYR A 113 -7.93 12.60 9.91
N ARG A 114 -8.58 13.46 9.12
CA ARG A 114 -8.15 13.82 7.76
C ARG A 114 -8.49 15.28 7.46
N PRO A 115 -7.67 16.00 6.68
CA PRO A 115 -8.07 17.29 6.11
C PRO A 115 -9.40 17.16 5.36
N GLY A 116 -10.31 18.10 5.61
CA GLY A 116 -11.67 18.14 5.03
C GLY A 116 -12.79 17.53 5.88
N LEU A 117 -12.50 16.70 6.89
CA LEU A 117 -13.55 16.17 7.80
C LEU A 117 -13.85 17.14 8.95
N PRO A 118 -15.08 17.11 9.52
CA PRO A 118 -15.38 17.86 10.74
C PRO A 118 -14.47 17.43 11.89
N LEU A 119 -14.25 18.34 12.83
CA LEU A 119 -13.47 18.06 14.03
C LEU A 119 -14.19 17.00 14.87
N VAL A 120 -13.42 16.01 15.33
CA VAL A 120 -13.95 14.94 16.21
C VAL A 120 -13.85 15.39 17.67
N VAL A 121 -12.77 16.09 18.00
CA VAL A 121 -12.58 16.77 19.28
C VAL A 121 -12.46 18.25 18.97
N ASP A 122 -13.34 19.05 19.57
CA ASP A 122 -13.35 20.50 19.43
C ASP A 122 -13.30 21.16 20.81
N ASN A 123 -12.30 22.03 21.00
CA ASN A 123 -12.07 22.80 22.23
C ASN A 123 -11.99 21.96 23.52
N PHE A 124 -11.17 20.90 23.51
CA PHE A 124 -10.98 20.06 24.69
C PHE A 124 -9.91 20.63 25.64
N CYS A 125 -10.27 20.80 26.92
CA CYS A 125 -9.36 21.20 27.99
C CYS A 125 -9.34 20.14 29.09
N LEU A 126 -8.15 19.68 29.47
CA LEU A 126 -7.94 18.67 30.51
C LEU A 126 -6.65 18.95 31.26
N ARG A 127 -6.70 19.02 32.58
CA ARG A 127 -5.53 19.17 33.44
C ARG A 127 -5.42 18.02 34.42
N ILE A 128 -4.28 17.36 34.39
CA ILE A 128 -3.93 16.24 35.25
C ILE A 128 -2.69 16.63 36.05
N ALA A 129 -2.78 16.57 37.38
CA ALA A 129 -1.66 16.86 38.28
C ALA A 129 -0.71 15.66 38.40
N GLY A 130 0.57 15.91 38.65
CA GLY A 130 1.56 14.86 38.91
C GLY A 130 1.22 14.01 40.14
N GLY A 131 1.43 12.70 40.05
CA GLY A 131 1.13 11.76 41.14
C GLY A 131 -0.34 11.35 41.27
N TRP A 132 -1.17 11.68 40.28
CA TRP A 132 -2.56 11.21 40.23
C TRP A 132 -2.61 9.68 40.04
N GLU A 133 -3.25 8.98 40.97
CA GLU A 133 -3.60 7.57 40.79
C GLU A 133 -5.10 7.50 40.44
N ALA A 134 -5.42 6.92 39.28
CA ALA A 134 -6.78 6.76 38.77
C ALA A 134 -7.55 5.67 39.54
N ARG A 135 -7.67 5.83 40.86
CA ARG A 135 -8.51 4.99 41.71
C ARG A 135 -9.89 5.63 41.80
N ASP A 136 -10.75 5.21 40.88
CA ASP A 136 -12.21 5.23 40.95
C ASP A 136 -12.84 6.49 41.58
N ARG A 137 -12.67 7.64 40.93
CA ARG A 137 -13.48 8.82 41.23
C ARG A 137 -14.08 9.39 39.95
N SER A 138 -15.41 9.30 39.88
CA SER A 138 -16.26 9.89 38.83
C SER A 138 -15.84 11.35 38.54
N PRO A 139 -15.63 11.73 37.26
CA PRO A 139 -15.08 13.03 36.91
C PRO A 139 -16.19 14.08 36.85
N HIS A 140 -16.54 14.70 37.99
CA HIS A 140 -17.67 15.64 38.04
C HIS A 140 -17.35 17.14 38.00
N GLN A 141 -16.10 17.61 37.84
CA GLN A 141 -15.84 19.04 38.07
C GLN A 141 -15.21 19.90 36.96
N CYS A 142 -14.76 19.35 35.82
CA CYS A 142 -14.27 20.20 34.71
C CYS A 142 -15.27 20.35 33.52
N TRP A 143 -16.38 19.59 33.52
CA TRP A 143 -17.23 19.42 32.34
C TRP A 143 -18.29 20.50 32.10
N LYS A 144 -18.44 21.51 32.99
CA LYS A 144 -19.66 22.32 33.04
C LYS A 144 -19.61 23.71 32.41
N LYS A 145 -18.49 24.20 31.87
CA LYS A 145 -18.44 25.62 31.46
C LYS A 145 -18.37 25.97 29.98
N HIS A 146 -18.12 25.06 29.05
CA HIS A 146 -18.19 25.42 27.62
C HIS A 146 -18.77 24.28 26.76
N HIS A 147 -19.93 24.59 26.16
CA HIS A 147 -20.70 23.89 25.13
C HIS A 147 -20.93 22.37 25.29
N PRO A 148 -22.18 21.89 25.10
CA PRO A 148 -22.40 20.45 25.01
C PRO A 148 -21.58 19.95 23.82
N ILE A 149 -20.64 19.03 24.10
CA ILE A 149 -20.10 18.13 23.08
C ILE A 149 -21.33 17.52 22.43
N LYS A 150 -21.69 17.99 21.23
CA LYS A 150 -22.73 17.33 20.45
C LYS A 150 -22.24 15.88 20.35
N PRO A 151 -23.02 14.88 20.80
CA PRO A 151 -22.64 13.51 20.55
C PRO A 151 -22.36 13.43 19.06
N LEU A 152 -21.19 12.88 18.69
CA LEU A 152 -20.96 12.46 17.33
C LEU A 152 -22.10 11.48 17.00
N GLN A 153 -23.19 12.01 16.44
CA GLN A 153 -23.88 11.34 15.36
C GLN A 153 -22.87 11.32 14.23
N ALA A 154 -21.86 10.46 14.40
CA ALA A 154 -21.11 9.88 13.32
C ALA A 154 -22.19 9.34 12.42
N ASP A 155 -22.45 10.10 11.36
CA ASP A 155 -23.46 9.84 10.39
C ASP A 155 -23.29 8.38 9.94
N ARG A 156 -24.19 7.51 10.41
CA ARG A 156 -24.19 6.09 10.02
C ARG A 156 -24.35 5.95 8.51
N ASP A 157 -24.77 7.01 7.83
CA ASP A 157 -24.93 7.07 6.39
C ASP A 157 -23.59 7.42 5.71
N PHE A 158 -22.69 8.17 6.36
CA PHE A 158 -21.33 8.41 5.87
C PHE A 158 -20.51 7.12 5.77
N TRP A 159 -20.52 6.29 6.83
CA TRP A 159 -19.84 5.00 6.81
C TRP A 159 -20.48 4.01 5.81
N ARG A 160 -21.81 4.00 5.69
CA ARG A 160 -22.49 3.16 4.67
C ARG A 160 -22.20 3.59 3.23
N ALA A 161 -22.13 4.89 2.96
CA ALA A 161 -21.92 5.41 1.62
C ALA A 161 -20.48 5.24 1.11
N HIS A 162 -19.48 5.20 2.00
CA HIS A 162 -18.07 5.10 1.62
C HIS A 162 -17.44 3.72 1.81
N TYR A 163 -18.02 2.81 2.59
CA TYR A 163 -17.48 1.45 2.73
C TYR A 163 -17.50 0.66 1.42
N HIS A 164 -18.54 0.84 0.59
CA HIS A 164 -18.62 0.23 -0.75
C HIS A 164 -17.63 0.78 -1.78
N ARG A 165 -16.89 1.85 -1.45
CA ARG A 165 -15.88 2.44 -2.35
C ARG A 165 -14.46 1.91 -2.06
N TRP A 166 -14.31 1.09 -1.02
CA TRP A 166 -13.04 0.51 -0.56
C TRP A 166 -13.03 -1.04 -0.49
N CYS A 167 -14.09 -1.69 -0.97
CA CYS A 167 -14.09 -3.09 -1.41
C CYS A 167 -14.23 -3.12 -2.94
#